data_AF-A0A7K4NT72-F1
#
_entry.id   AF-A0A7K4NT72-F1
#
_cell.length_a   1.000
_cell.length_b   1.000
_cell.length_c   1.000
_cell.angle_alpha   90.00
_cell.angle_beta   90.00
_cell.angle_gamma   90.00
#
_symmetry.space_group_name_H-M   'P 1'
#
loop_
_entity.id
_entity.type
_entity.pdbx_description
1 polymer ?
#
loop_
_entity_poly.entity_id
_entity_poly.type
_entity_poly.pdbx_seq_one_letter_code
_entity_poly.pdbx_strand_id
1 'polypeptide(L)'
;MNRFPITLKNKYDKILVKIMDNPTSKKLFDMYGIATNFSALAPDSIRYPPSANIPIGLVNAPKLKERFSSDNAALAPTLENFAQMYQQMAAGLLNMSLDRLIPPGHPLYSKENSVRLLKDEKEKILKENLELKKKLENKK
;
A
#
# COMPACT_ATOMS: atom_id res chain seq x y z
N MET A 1 31.44 -19.27 -0.86
CA MET A 1 31.46 -18.90 0.58
C MET A 1 31.96 -17.46 0.68
N ASN A 2 31.05 -16.48 0.71
CA ASN A 2 31.42 -15.06 0.72
C ASN A 2 31.87 -14.67 2.13
N ARG A 3 33.18 -14.61 2.35
CA ARG A 3 33.77 -14.07 3.58
C ARG A 3 33.70 -12.55 3.53
N PHE A 4 32.67 -11.99 4.14
CA PHE A 4 32.62 -10.55 4.41
C PHE A 4 33.77 -10.18 5.38
N PRO A 5 34.53 -9.10 5.10
CA PRO A 5 35.61 -8.64 5.96
C PRO A 5 35.11 -8.38 7.39
N ILE A 6 35.80 -8.95 8.38
CA ILE A 6 35.48 -8.84 9.82
C ILE A 6 35.31 -7.38 10.26
N THR A 7 36.06 -6.47 9.64
CA THR A 7 36.05 -5.02 9.88
C THR A 7 34.73 -4.35 9.50
N LEU A 8 34.07 -4.81 8.44
CA LEU A 8 32.77 -4.27 8.01
C LEU A 8 31.67 -4.73 8.96
N LYS A 9 31.70 -6.01 9.37
CA LYS A 9 30.72 -6.59 10.29
C LYS A 9 30.65 -5.83 11.62
N ASN A 10 31.80 -5.53 12.21
CA ASN A 10 31.92 -4.75 13.44
C ASN A 10 31.41 -3.30 13.31
N LYS A 11 31.47 -2.70 12.11
CA LYS A 11 30.96 -1.34 11.87
C LYS A 11 29.43 -1.33 11.85
N TYR A 12 28.81 -2.31 11.19
CA TYR A 12 27.35 -2.44 11.17
C TYR A 12 26.81 -2.80 12.55
N ASP A 13 27.48 -3.69 13.28
CA ASP A 13 27.08 -4.07 14.64
C ASP A 13 27.10 -2.86 15.60
N LYS A 14 28.14 -2.00 15.52
CA LYS A 14 28.20 -0.76 16.32
C LYS A 14 27.11 0.25 15.98
N ILE A 15 26.73 0.35 14.70
CA ILE A 15 25.64 1.25 14.27
C ILE A 15 24.30 0.73 14.79
N LEU A 16 24.06 -0.58 14.70
CA LEU A 16 22.83 -1.22 15.19
C LEU A 16 22.68 -1.06 16.70
N VAL A 17 23.75 -1.31 17.48
CA VAL A 17 23.74 -1.09 18.94
C VAL A 17 23.45 0.37 19.27
N LYS A 18 24.07 1.32 18.56
CA LYS A 18 23.83 2.76 18.77
C LYS A 18 22.40 3.21 18.42
N ILE A 19 21.78 2.59 17.42
CA ILE A 19 20.38 2.82 17.07
C ILE A 19 19.46 2.19 18.12
N MET A 20 19.77 1.00 18.62
CA MET A 20 18.99 0.32 19.65
C MET A 20 19.09 1.04 21.01
N ASP A 21 20.22 1.67 21.33
CA ASP A 21 20.43 2.36 22.60
C ASP A 21 19.95 3.81 22.64
N ASN A 22 19.51 4.37 21.51
CA ASN A 22 18.93 5.71 21.47
C ASN A 22 17.55 5.71 22.19
N PRO A 23 17.34 6.57 23.20
CA PRO A 23 16.06 6.64 23.91
C PRO A 23 14.87 7.01 23.01
N THR A 24 15.10 7.78 21.94
CA THR A 24 14.05 8.16 20.98
C THR A 24 13.60 6.97 20.14
N SER A 25 14.53 6.12 19.70
CA SER A 25 14.18 4.92 18.94
C SER A 25 13.50 3.89 19.84
N LYS A 26 13.99 3.68 21.08
CA LYS A 26 13.32 2.82 22.08
C LYS A 26 11.86 3.23 22.27
N LYS A 27 11.59 4.52 22.47
CA LYS A 27 10.22 5.05 22.62
C LYS A 27 9.35 4.82 21.37
N LEU A 28 9.91 4.98 20.17
CA LEU A 28 9.18 4.70 18.92
C LEU A 28 8.84 3.21 18.81
N PHE A 29 9.80 2.32 19.08
CA PHE A 29 9.56 0.87 19.04
C PHE A 29 8.52 0.44 20.07
N ASP A 30 8.57 0.96 21.30
CA ASP A 30 7.59 0.67 22.35
C ASP A 30 6.18 1.17 21.97
N MET A 31 6.06 2.34 21.34
CA MET A 31 4.78 2.89 20.87
C MET A 31 4.11 2.03 19.79
N TYR A 32 4.91 1.38 18.95
CA TYR A 32 4.43 0.45 17.92
C TYR A 32 4.36 -1.01 18.40
N GLY A 33 4.57 -1.27 19.70
CA GLY A 33 4.48 -2.61 20.29
C GLY A 33 5.62 -3.56 19.89
N ILE A 34 6.72 -3.02 19.35
CA ILE A 34 7.89 -3.79 18.92
C ILE A 34 8.73 -4.07 20.18
N ALA A 35 8.58 -5.28 20.73
CA ALA A 35 9.27 -5.69 21.95
C ALA A 35 10.81 -5.66 21.78
N THR A 36 11.47 -4.74 22.48
CA THR A 36 12.93 -4.55 22.43
C THR A 36 13.69 -5.49 23.38
N ASN A 37 13.00 -6.18 24.30
CA ASN A 37 13.60 -7.10 25.26
C ASN A 37 13.41 -8.57 24.84
N PHE A 38 14.46 -9.15 24.26
CA PHE A 38 14.47 -10.54 23.80
C PHE A 38 14.82 -11.55 24.91
N SER A 39 15.16 -11.10 26.12
CA SER A 39 15.64 -11.98 27.20
C SER A 39 14.59 -12.98 27.68
N ALA A 40 13.30 -12.64 27.58
CA ALA A 40 12.19 -13.48 28.02
C ALA A 40 11.78 -14.58 27.01
N LEU A 41 12.44 -14.66 25.85
CA LEU A 41 12.00 -15.52 24.73
C LEU A 41 12.78 -16.84 24.61
N ALA A 42 13.74 -17.10 25.51
CA ALA A 42 14.61 -18.29 25.46
C ALA A 42 13.81 -19.60 25.26
N PRO A 43 14.10 -20.41 24.22
CA PRO A 43 13.60 -21.77 24.08
C PRO A 43 14.46 -22.73 24.92
N ASP A 44 13.81 -23.68 25.59
CA ASP A 44 14.48 -24.66 26.47
C ASP A 44 15.40 -25.66 25.73
N SER A 45 15.39 -25.68 24.40
CA SER A 45 15.96 -26.79 23.60
C SER A 45 17.37 -26.58 23.03
N ILE A 46 17.99 -25.41 23.13
CA ILE A 46 19.37 -25.22 22.65
C ILE A 46 20.34 -25.20 23.83
N ARG A 47 20.82 -26.37 24.25
CA ARG A 47 21.87 -26.49 25.27
C ARG A 47 23.25 -26.34 24.63
N TYR A 48 23.90 -25.24 24.94
CA TYR A 48 25.32 -25.05 24.66
C TYR A 48 26.18 -25.75 25.73
N PRO A 49 27.42 -26.16 25.38
CA PRO A 49 28.31 -26.76 26.36
C PRO A 49 28.59 -25.77 27.52
N PRO A 50 28.88 -26.25 28.74
CA PRO A 50 28.95 -25.41 29.95
C PRO A 50 29.95 -24.24 29.89
N SER A 51 30.96 -24.34 29.03
CA SER A 51 32.01 -23.33 28.83
C SER A 51 31.75 -22.37 27.66
N ALA A 52 30.67 -22.56 26.89
CA ALA A 52 30.36 -21.73 25.74
C ALA A 52 29.40 -20.59 26.10
N ASN A 53 29.82 -19.36 25.81
CA ASN A 53 28.95 -18.20 25.89
C ASN A 53 27.94 -18.22 24.74
N ILE A 54 26.65 -18.26 25.07
CA ILE A 54 25.58 -18.22 24.06
C ILE A 54 25.52 -16.80 23.49
N PRO A 55 25.60 -16.61 22.16
CA PRO A 55 25.35 -15.31 21.56
C PRO A 55 23.90 -14.92 21.85
N ILE A 56 23.70 -13.81 22.58
CA ILE A 56 22.37 -13.32 23.04
C ILE A 56 21.37 -13.16 21.87
N GLY A 57 21.85 -12.93 20.64
CA GLY A 57 21.00 -12.84 19.45
C GLY A 57 20.51 -14.18 18.88
N LEU A 58 21.08 -15.33 19.27
CA LEU A 58 20.78 -16.64 18.68
C LEU A 58 19.90 -17.53 19.55
N VAL A 59 19.72 -17.21 20.84
CA VAL A 59 18.85 -17.97 21.75
C VAL A 59 17.44 -18.12 21.17
N ASN A 60 16.91 -17.13 20.44
CA ASN A 60 15.49 -17.08 20.07
C ASN A 60 15.20 -17.17 18.57
N ALA A 61 16.17 -17.57 17.76
CA ALA A 61 16.07 -17.53 16.30
C ALA A 61 14.78 -18.14 15.72
N PRO A 62 14.26 -19.29 16.22
CA PRO A 62 13.00 -19.87 15.71
C PRO A 62 11.77 -18.99 16.00
N LYS A 63 11.61 -18.53 17.24
CA LYS A 63 10.48 -17.66 17.65
C LYS A 63 10.56 -16.29 16.98
N LEU A 64 11.78 -15.78 16.78
CA LEU A 64 12.01 -14.53 16.07
C LEU A 64 11.60 -14.65 14.59
N LYS A 65 11.91 -15.78 13.94
CA LYS A 65 11.47 -16.07 12.57
C LYS A 65 9.95 -16.16 12.46
N GLU A 66 9.29 -16.74 13.45
CA GLU A 66 7.83 -16.84 13.52
C GLU A 66 7.18 -15.46 13.66
N ARG A 67 7.69 -14.63 14.59
CA ARG A 67 7.28 -13.22 14.76
C ARG A 67 7.46 -12.41 13.48
N PHE A 68 8.64 -12.48 12.85
CA PHE A 68 8.88 -11.77 11.58
C PHE A 68 7.94 -12.21 10.46
N SER A 69 7.61 -13.51 10.39
CA SER A 69 6.66 -14.01 9.40
C SER A 69 5.24 -13.48 9.65
N SER A 70 4.81 -13.48 10.91
CA SER A 70 3.52 -12.94 11.34
C SER A 70 3.42 -11.43 11.08
N ASP A 71 4.45 -10.68 11.45
CA ASP A 71 4.49 -9.22 11.29
C ASP A 71 4.50 -8.84 9.80
N ASN A 72 5.26 -9.56 8.95
CA ASN A 72 5.23 -9.34 7.51
C ASN A 72 3.85 -9.63 6.90
N ALA A 73 3.17 -10.69 7.34
CA ALA A 73 1.82 -11.01 6.88
C ALA A 73 0.80 -9.93 7.30
N ALA A 74 0.96 -9.34 8.48
CA ALA A 74 0.13 -8.23 8.96
C ALA A 74 0.41 -6.90 8.23
N LEU A 75 1.65 -6.69 7.77
CA LEU A 75 2.05 -5.49 7.01
C LEU A 75 1.66 -5.54 5.53
N ALA A 76 1.60 -6.73 4.92
CA ALA A 76 1.21 -6.90 3.52
C ALA A 76 -0.11 -6.19 3.13
N PRO A 77 -1.23 -6.34 3.86
CA PRO A 77 -2.47 -5.63 3.53
C PRO A 77 -2.36 -4.12 3.67
N THR A 78 -1.50 -3.61 4.58
CA THR A 78 -1.31 -2.16 4.72
C THR A 78 -0.59 -1.58 3.51
N LEU A 79 0.42 -2.27 2.98
CA LEU A 79 1.19 -1.82 1.83
C LEU A 79 0.34 -1.83 0.55
N GLU A 80 -0.46 -2.88 0.36
CA GLU A 80 -1.42 -2.96 -0.73
C GLU A 80 -2.47 -1.85 -0.64
N ASN A 81 -3.01 -1.59 0.55
CA ASN A 81 -3.97 -0.52 0.78
C ASN A 81 -3.36 0.87 0.48
N PHE A 82 -2.09 1.11 0.84
CA PHE A 82 -1.40 2.36 0.47
C PHE A 82 -1.30 2.52 -1.05
N ALA A 83 -0.93 1.47 -1.78
CA ALA A 83 -0.85 1.52 -3.24
C ALA A 83 -2.24 1.83 -3.85
N GLN A 84 -3.29 1.19 -3.36
CA GLN A 84 -4.67 1.45 -3.80
C GLN A 84 -5.11 2.88 -3.49
N MET A 85 -4.83 3.40 -2.29
CA MET A 85 -5.13 4.78 -1.91
C MET A 85 -4.42 5.80 -2.82
N TYR A 86 -3.13 5.60 -3.10
CA TYR A 86 -2.39 6.48 -4.02
C TYR A 86 -2.96 6.41 -5.44
N GLN A 87 -3.29 5.22 -5.93
CA GLN A 87 -3.93 5.04 -7.23
C GLN A 87 -5.30 5.73 -7.29
N GLN A 88 -6.13 5.61 -6.25
CA GLN A 88 -7.42 6.29 -6.17
C GLN A 88 -7.27 7.81 -6.13
N MET A 89 -6.29 8.34 -5.40
CA MET A 89 -5.99 9.77 -5.36
C MET A 89 -5.52 10.27 -6.72
N ALA A 90 -4.58 9.57 -7.37
CA ALA A 90 -4.09 9.92 -8.70
C ALA A 90 -5.20 9.82 -9.75
N ALA A 91 -6.02 8.77 -9.70
CA ALA A 91 -7.21 8.63 -10.54
C ALA A 91 -8.20 9.77 -10.27
N GLY A 92 -8.37 10.20 -9.02
CA GLY A 92 -9.19 11.36 -8.65
C GLY A 92 -8.69 12.68 -9.26
N LEU A 93 -7.38 12.86 -9.39
CA LEU A 93 -6.78 14.03 -10.06
C LEU A 93 -7.02 14.00 -11.58
N LEU A 94 -6.96 12.82 -12.20
CA LEU A 94 -7.20 12.67 -13.65
C LEU A 94 -8.69 12.63 -14.00
N ASN A 95 -9.54 12.11 -13.11
CA ASN A 95 -11.01 12.10 -13.23
C ASN A 95 -11.66 13.38 -12.67
N MET A 96 -10.87 14.40 -12.28
CA MET A 96 -11.37 15.78 -12.29
C MET A 96 -11.60 16.16 -13.75
N SER A 97 -12.70 15.68 -14.31
CA SER A 97 -13.18 16.13 -15.61
C SER A 97 -13.29 17.65 -15.62
N LEU A 98 -13.10 18.26 -16.78
CA LEU A 98 -13.27 19.70 -16.99
C LEU A 98 -14.63 20.18 -16.43
N ASP A 99 -15.65 19.32 -16.51
CA ASP A 99 -16.98 19.43 -15.88
C ASP A 99 -17.00 19.74 -14.37
N ARG A 100 -16.00 19.30 -13.60
CA ARG A 100 -15.93 19.48 -12.13
C ARG A 100 -14.90 20.52 -11.70
N LEU A 101 -13.96 20.87 -12.58
CA LEU A 101 -12.98 21.93 -12.36
C LEU A 101 -13.63 23.32 -12.38
N ILE A 102 -14.74 23.44 -13.09
CA ILE A 102 -15.48 24.67 -13.26
C ILE A 102 -16.69 24.63 -12.32
N PRO A 103 -16.89 25.62 -11.42
CA PRO A 103 -18.02 25.59 -10.50
C PRO A 103 -19.35 25.80 -11.25
N PRO A 104 -20.46 25.21 -10.76
CA PRO A 104 -21.78 25.40 -11.35
C PRO A 104 -22.15 26.89 -11.37
N GLY A 105 -22.59 27.39 -12.52
CA GLY A 105 -22.91 28.81 -12.74
C GLY A 105 -21.79 29.63 -13.39
N HIS A 106 -20.62 29.06 -13.63
CA HIS A 106 -19.54 29.72 -14.35
C HIS A 106 -19.77 29.70 -15.88
N PRO A 107 -19.39 30.72 -16.66
CA PRO A 107 -19.65 30.76 -18.12
C PRO A 107 -19.03 29.60 -18.91
N LEU A 108 -17.87 29.11 -18.46
CA LEU A 108 -17.20 27.94 -19.02
C LEU A 108 -17.70 26.61 -18.44
N TYR A 109 -18.71 26.62 -17.54
CA TYR A 109 -19.35 25.42 -17.02
C TYR A 109 -20.17 24.79 -18.14
N SER A 110 -19.48 24.09 -19.03
CA SER A 110 -20.10 23.18 -19.98
C SER A 110 -20.61 22.00 -19.16
N LYS A 111 -21.90 21.70 -19.22
CA LYS A 111 -22.36 20.34 -18.92
C LYS A 111 -21.81 19.47 -20.03
N GLU A 112 -20.67 18.80 -19.94
CA GLU A 112 -20.27 17.79 -20.94
C GLU A 112 -21.27 16.61 -20.96
N ASN A 113 -22.11 16.48 -19.92
CA ASN A 113 -23.36 15.72 -19.96
C ASN A 113 -24.32 16.17 -21.07
N SER A 114 -24.36 17.45 -21.44
CA SER A 114 -25.23 17.93 -22.52
C SER A 114 -24.81 17.37 -23.87
N VAL A 115 -23.51 17.34 -24.21
CA VAL A 115 -23.06 16.81 -25.51
C VAL A 115 -23.36 15.32 -25.61
N ARG A 116 -23.13 14.56 -24.53
CA ARG A 116 -23.41 13.13 -24.48
C ARG A 116 -24.91 12.83 -24.50
N LEU A 117 -25.72 13.54 -23.70
CA LEU A 117 -27.19 13.44 -23.73
C LEU A 117 -27.77 13.84 -25.09
N LEU A 118 -27.28 14.93 -25.70
CA LEU A 118 -27.70 15.38 -27.03
C LEU A 118 -27.33 14.35 -28.10
N LYS A 119 -26.19 13.67 -27.97
CA LYS A 119 -25.77 12.62 -28.89
C LYS A 119 -26.67 11.39 -28.79
N ASP A 120 -26.99 10.96 -27.56
CA ASP A 120 -27.88 9.83 -27.30
C ASP A 120 -29.32 10.14 -27.77
N GLU A 121 -29.81 11.35 -27.50
CA GLU A 121 -31.14 11.80 -27.94
C GLU A 121 -31.23 11.94 -29.46
N LYS A 122 -30.19 12.50 -30.11
CA LYS A 122 -30.08 12.53 -31.56
C LYS A 122 -30.16 11.12 -32.15
N GLU A 123 -29.43 10.15 -31.59
CA GLU A 123 -29.43 8.78 -32.10
C GLU A 123 -30.82 8.13 -31.99
N LYS A 124 -31.52 8.38 -30.86
CA LYS A 124 -32.90 7.92 -30.65
C LYS A 124 -33.86 8.50 -31.68
N ILE A 125 -33.82 9.81 -31.90
CA ILE A 125 -34.65 10.51 -32.90
C ILE A 125 -34.35 9.99 -34.32
N LEU A 126 -33.09 9.69 -34.63
CA LEU A 126 -32.69 9.20 -35.94
C LEU A 126 -33.27 7.81 -36.25
N LYS A 127 -33.30 6.92 -35.23
CA LYS A 127 -33.92 5.60 -35.34
C LYS A 127 -35.43 5.69 -35.51
N GLU A 128 -36.10 6.54 -34.72
CA GLU A 128 -37.55 6.77 -34.84
C GLU A 128 -37.93 7.30 -36.24
N ASN A 129 -37.20 8.30 -36.74
CA ASN A 129 -37.42 8.86 -38.07
C ASN A 129 -37.26 7.82 -39.19
N LEU A 130 -36.30 6.91 -39.05
CA LEU A 130 -36.11 5.82 -40.01
C LEU A 130 -37.33 4.89 -40.03
N GLU A 131 -37.86 4.54 -38.86
CA GLU A 131 -39.03 3.67 -38.75
C GLU A 131 -40.30 4.34 -39.28
N LEU A 132 -40.49 5.64 -38.99
CA LEU A 132 -41.59 6.43 -39.52
C LEU A 132 -41.55 6.54 -41.04
N LYS A 133 -40.36 6.75 -41.63
CA LYS A 133 -40.18 6.75 -43.09
C LYS A 133 -40.59 5.43 -43.72
N LYS A 134 -40.18 4.29 -43.15
CA LYS A 134 -40.60 2.95 -43.62
C LYS A 134 -42.12 2.78 -43.55
N LYS A 135 -42.76 3.22 -42.46
CA LYS A 135 -44.22 3.16 -42.31
C LYS A 135 -44.96 4.05 -43.32
N LEU A 136 -44.37 5.17 -43.73
CA LEU A 136 -44.93 6.05 -44.76
C LEU A 136 -44.78 5.47 -46.17
N GLU A 137 -43.65 4.83 -46.48
CA GLU A 137 -43.43 4.15 -47.76
C GLU A 137 -44.38 2.97 -47.95
N ASN A 138 -44.65 2.19 -46.89
CA ASN A 138 -45.60 1.07 -46.94
C ASN A 138 -47.08 1.51 -47.04
N LYS A 139 -47.37 2.80 -46.88
CA LYS A 139 -48.71 3.39 -47.00
C LYS A 139 -48.93 4.10 -48.34
N LYS A 140 -47.90 4.16 -49.21
CA LYS A 140 -48.02 4.56 -50.61
C LYS A 140 -48.30 3.33 -51.47
#